data_AF-A0AAW1I9K9-F1
#
_entry.id   AF-A0AAW1I9K9-F1
#
_cell.length_a   1.000
_cell.length_b   1.000
_cell.length_c   1.000
_cell.angle_alpha   90.00
_cell.angle_beta   90.00
_cell.angle_gamma   90.00
#
_symmetry.space_group_name_H-M   'P 1'
#
loop_
_entity.id
_entity.type
_entity.pdbx_description
1 polymer ?
#
loop_
_entity_poly.entity_id
_entity_poly.type
_entity_poly.pdbx_seq_one_letter_code
_entity_poly.pdbx_strand_id
1 'polypeptide(L)'
;MVIHQTLIIEEFEPDVFRQLIEYIHTGCVTLQPRTLLGVMNAADYYGLDELRRACAGFVQCCINVDTVCALLASAERYIQYKCTKSLVQKVLEFVDEHGNEVLNLGSFTLLPQHVVRLILARDELQADEFTKFQAALMWGKKYCDNNPNTTLKEVIGNFLEYIQFHKIPANVLMREVHPLGLVPYHIIMNALAYQMKFAKYRSEEELNIEWEKLVIEDDE
;
A
#
# COMPACT_ATOMS: atom_id res chain seq x y z
N MET A 1 23.41 -43.73 -30.03
CA MET A 1 23.59 -42.72 -28.95
C MET A 1 22.32 -41.90 -28.92
N VAL A 2 21.56 -41.94 -27.82
CA VAL A 2 20.41 -41.04 -27.64
C VAL A 2 20.98 -39.68 -27.26
N ILE A 3 20.81 -38.70 -28.14
CA ILE A 3 21.19 -37.32 -27.88
C ILE A 3 20.14 -36.76 -26.92
N HIS A 4 20.56 -36.35 -25.72
CA HIS A 4 19.69 -35.68 -24.78
C HIS A 4 19.85 -34.17 -24.99
N GLN A 5 18.73 -33.46 -25.08
CA GLN A 5 18.70 -32.01 -25.14
C GLN A 5 18.08 -31.49 -23.85
N THR A 6 18.79 -30.59 -23.17
CA THR A 6 18.27 -29.90 -21.98
C THR A 6 17.66 -28.58 -22.41
N LEU A 7 16.41 -28.36 -22.01
CA LEU A 7 15.74 -27.06 -22.12
C LEU A 7 15.71 -26.41 -20.73
N ILE A 8 16.19 -25.18 -20.64
CA ILE A 8 16.16 -24.39 -19.40
C ILE A 8 14.95 -23.45 -19.48
N ILE A 9 14.16 -23.44 -18.42
CA ILE A 9 12.99 -22.56 -18.26
C ILE A 9 13.31 -21.61 -17.12
N GLU A 10 13.29 -20.31 -17.42
CA GLU A 10 13.72 -19.25 -16.50
C GLU A 10 12.57 -18.30 -16.13
N GLU A 11 11.43 -18.43 -16.81
CA GLU A 11 10.27 -17.55 -16.69
C GLU A 11 9.57 -17.65 -15.33
N PHE A 12 9.61 -18.85 -14.71
CA PHE A 12 8.89 -19.15 -13.49
C PHE A 12 9.76 -19.93 -12.50
N GLU A 13 9.48 -19.72 -11.22
CA GLU A 13 10.19 -20.37 -10.14
C GLU A 13 10.00 -21.89 -10.17
N PRO A 14 10.99 -22.66 -9.67
CA PRO A 14 10.94 -24.11 -9.71
C PRO A 14 9.72 -24.74 -9.02
N ASP A 15 9.15 -24.07 -8.01
CA ASP A 15 7.95 -24.53 -7.32
C ASP A 15 6.68 -24.22 -8.12
N VAL A 16 6.57 -23.02 -8.70
CA VAL A 16 5.48 -22.64 -9.61
C VAL A 16 5.44 -23.57 -10.83
N PHE A 17 6.59 -23.79 -11.48
CA PHE A 17 6.67 -24.66 -12.64
C PHE A 17 6.37 -26.12 -12.29
N ARG A 18 6.79 -26.58 -11.12
CA ARG A 18 6.46 -27.93 -10.64
C ARG A 18 4.95 -28.11 -10.44
N GLN A 19 4.27 -27.13 -9.85
CA GLN A 19 2.80 -27.16 -9.71
C GLN A 19 2.10 -27.21 -11.07
N LEU A 20 2.65 -26.50 -12.06
CA LEU A 20 2.15 -26.54 -13.44
C LEU A 20 2.26 -27.94 -14.06
N ILE A 21 3.43 -28.57 -13.93
CA ILE A 21 3.68 -29.91 -14.47
C ILE A 21 2.83 -30.96 -13.75
N GLU A 22 2.70 -30.86 -12.43
CA GLU A 22 1.82 -31.72 -11.64
C GLU A 22 0.36 -31.62 -12.13
N TYR A 23 -0.12 -30.39 -12.36
CA TYR A 23 -1.44 -30.16 -12.94
C TYR A 23 -1.59 -30.79 -14.32
N ILE A 24 -0.61 -30.61 -15.22
CA ILE A 24 -0.65 -31.16 -16.58
C ILE A 24 -0.73 -32.70 -16.55
N HIS A 25 -0.02 -33.35 -15.63
CA HIS A 25 -0.01 -34.80 -15.54
C HIS A 25 -1.23 -35.41 -14.84
N THR A 26 -1.82 -34.69 -13.89
CA THR A 26 -2.84 -35.27 -12.98
C THR A 26 -4.22 -34.62 -13.11
N GLY A 27 -4.31 -33.46 -13.77
CA GLY A 27 -5.49 -32.60 -13.73
C GLY A 27 -5.74 -31.94 -12.36
N CYS A 28 -4.82 -32.08 -11.40
CA CYS A 28 -5.00 -31.65 -10.02
C CYS A 28 -3.88 -30.70 -9.58
N VAL A 29 -4.22 -29.69 -8.77
CA VAL A 29 -3.23 -28.80 -8.15
C VAL A 29 -3.77 -28.24 -6.83
N THR A 30 -2.88 -28.02 -5.87
CA THR A 30 -3.21 -27.31 -4.63
C THR A 30 -2.74 -25.86 -4.75
N LEU A 31 -3.68 -24.92 -4.84
CA LEU A 31 -3.39 -23.49 -4.88
C LEU A 31 -3.03 -22.97 -3.49
N GLN A 32 -1.99 -22.13 -3.43
CA GLN A 32 -1.49 -21.53 -2.18
C GLN A 32 -1.26 -20.03 -2.39
N PRO A 33 -1.57 -19.16 -1.42
CA PRO A 33 -1.42 -17.72 -1.58
C PRO A 33 -0.02 -17.31 -2.03
N ARG A 34 1.03 -17.96 -1.50
CA ARG A 34 2.44 -17.66 -1.81
C ARG A 34 2.85 -17.95 -3.25
N THR A 35 2.23 -18.94 -3.91
CA THR A 35 2.55 -19.32 -5.30
C THR A 35 1.48 -18.88 -6.29
N LEU A 36 0.34 -18.40 -5.80
CA LEU A 36 -0.84 -18.09 -6.61
C LEU A 36 -0.52 -17.17 -7.79
N LEU A 37 0.22 -16.09 -7.55
CA LEU A 37 0.54 -15.14 -8.61
C LEU A 37 1.38 -15.79 -9.72
N GLY A 38 2.38 -16.57 -9.34
CA GLY A 38 3.20 -17.32 -10.29
C GLY A 38 2.38 -18.34 -11.08
N VAL A 39 1.58 -19.16 -10.40
CA VAL A 39 0.74 -20.18 -11.06
C VAL A 39 -0.28 -19.54 -11.99
N MET A 40 -0.88 -18.41 -11.59
CA MET A 40 -1.82 -17.67 -12.43
C MET A 40 -1.15 -17.17 -13.72
N ASN A 41 0.05 -16.58 -13.62
CA ASN A 41 0.80 -16.11 -14.79
C ASN A 41 1.31 -17.27 -15.65
N ALA A 42 1.77 -18.36 -15.04
CA ALA A 42 2.20 -19.56 -15.76
C ALA A 42 1.03 -20.21 -16.52
N ALA A 43 -0.13 -20.31 -15.88
CA ALA A 43 -1.33 -20.85 -16.52
C ALA A 43 -1.74 -20.01 -17.73
N ASP A 44 -1.65 -18.68 -17.65
CA ASP A 44 -1.91 -17.78 -18.78
C ASP A 44 -0.84 -17.94 -19.88
N TYR A 45 0.44 -17.97 -19.51
CA TYR A 45 1.58 -18.07 -20.43
C TYR A 45 1.56 -19.39 -21.23
N TYR A 46 1.25 -20.52 -20.59
CA TYR A 46 1.20 -21.84 -21.21
C TYR A 46 -0.18 -22.23 -21.75
N GLY A 47 -1.19 -21.35 -21.69
CA GLY A 47 -2.52 -21.59 -22.26
C GLY A 47 -3.38 -22.60 -21.49
N LEU A 48 -3.19 -22.75 -20.19
CA LEU A 48 -3.97 -23.62 -19.32
C LEU A 48 -5.19 -22.89 -18.76
N ASP A 49 -6.22 -22.73 -19.59
CA ASP A 49 -7.39 -21.89 -19.29
C ASP A 49 -8.19 -22.32 -18.05
N GLU A 50 -8.33 -23.63 -17.79
CA GLU A 50 -9.03 -24.15 -16.61
C GLU A 50 -8.30 -23.80 -15.32
N LEU A 51 -6.97 -23.99 -15.30
CA LEU A 51 -6.13 -23.61 -14.18
C LEU A 51 -6.16 -22.09 -13.96
N ARG A 52 -6.08 -21.30 -15.04
CA ARG A 52 -6.18 -19.82 -14.94
C ARG A 52 -7.51 -19.39 -14.31
N ARG A 53 -8.63 -20.01 -14.69
CA ARG A 53 -9.95 -19.74 -14.09
C ARG A 53 -9.98 -20.14 -12.60
N ALA A 54 -9.41 -21.28 -12.25
CA ALA A 54 -9.31 -21.71 -10.85
C ALA A 54 -8.49 -20.72 -10.01
N CYS A 55 -7.34 -20.26 -10.52
CA CYS A 55 -6.55 -19.20 -9.89
C CYS A 55 -7.36 -17.92 -9.69
N ALA A 56 -8.09 -17.46 -10.72
CA ALA A 56 -8.92 -16.26 -10.64
C ALA A 56 -10.04 -16.38 -9.58
N GLY A 57 -10.62 -17.57 -9.40
CA GLY A 57 -11.57 -17.83 -8.32
C GLY A 57 -10.92 -17.79 -6.92
N PHE A 58 -9.73 -18.37 -6.79
CA PHE A 58 -9.00 -18.42 -5.53
C PHE A 58 -8.40 -17.08 -5.10
N VAL A 59 -8.13 -16.16 -6.05
CA VAL A 59 -7.66 -14.78 -5.78
C VAL A 59 -8.55 -14.10 -4.74
N GLN A 60 -9.86 -14.23 -4.82
CA GLN A 60 -10.77 -13.55 -3.88
C GLN A 60 -10.55 -13.99 -2.43
N CYS A 61 -10.25 -15.26 -2.20
CA CYS A 61 -9.93 -15.78 -0.85
C CYS A 61 -8.56 -15.31 -0.35
N CYS A 62 -7.70 -14.88 -1.26
CA CYS A 62 -6.33 -14.48 -0.96
C CYS A 62 -6.18 -12.97 -0.71
N ILE A 63 -7.17 -12.13 -1.01
CA ILE A 63 -7.10 -10.69 -0.74
C ILE A 63 -7.69 -10.43 0.64
N ASN A 64 -6.83 -10.27 1.64
CA ASN A 64 -7.18 -9.86 3.00
C ASN A 64 -5.99 -9.14 3.65
N VAL A 65 -6.22 -8.54 4.81
CA VAL A 65 -5.24 -7.71 5.54
C VAL A 65 -3.91 -8.46 5.77
N ASP A 66 -3.94 -9.75 6.12
CA ASP A 66 -2.72 -10.52 6.42
C ASP A 66 -1.88 -10.87 5.18
N THR A 67 -2.51 -10.93 4.01
CA THR A 67 -1.89 -11.43 2.78
C THR A 67 -1.50 -10.33 1.80
N VAL A 68 -2.15 -9.15 1.85
CA VAL A 68 -1.94 -8.09 0.84
C VAL A 68 -0.49 -7.63 0.72
N CYS A 69 0.24 -7.50 1.83
CA CYS A 69 1.65 -7.11 1.78
C CYS A 69 2.50 -8.15 1.05
N ALA A 70 2.26 -9.45 1.31
CA ALA A 70 2.97 -10.52 0.64
C ALA A 70 2.64 -10.60 -0.85
N LEU A 71 1.37 -10.40 -1.22
CA LEU A 71 0.93 -10.36 -2.61
C LEU A 71 1.61 -9.20 -3.36
N LEU A 72 1.60 -7.99 -2.80
CA LEU A 72 2.24 -6.82 -3.40
C LEU A 72 3.76 -7.00 -3.53
N ALA A 73 4.43 -7.55 -2.52
CA ALA A 73 5.86 -7.84 -2.59
C ALA A 73 6.18 -8.87 -3.67
N SER A 74 5.35 -9.91 -3.84
CA SER A 74 5.54 -10.93 -4.88
C SER A 74 5.28 -10.41 -6.29
N ALA A 75 4.51 -9.32 -6.43
CA ALA A 75 4.07 -8.81 -7.73
C ALA A 75 5.20 -8.23 -8.59
N GLU A 76 6.27 -7.74 -7.96
CA GLU A 76 7.44 -7.18 -8.65
C GLU A 76 8.04 -8.18 -9.66
N ARG A 77 8.08 -9.47 -9.29
CA ARG A 77 8.64 -10.54 -10.12
C ARG A 77 7.89 -10.77 -11.43
N TYR A 78 6.61 -10.40 -11.47
CA TYR A 78 5.72 -10.70 -12.59
C TYR A 78 5.06 -9.46 -13.18
N ILE A 79 5.62 -8.27 -12.95
CA ILE A 79 5.01 -6.99 -13.33
C ILE A 79 4.78 -6.83 -14.84
N GLN A 80 5.51 -7.59 -15.66
CA GLN A 80 5.35 -7.64 -17.11
C GLN A 80 4.06 -8.33 -17.55
N TYR A 81 3.50 -9.22 -16.73
CA TYR A 81 2.32 -10.01 -17.08
C TYR A 81 1.01 -9.25 -16.84
N LYS A 82 0.04 -9.43 -17.74
CA LYS A 82 -1.27 -8.79 -17.68
C LYS A 82 -2.07 -9.21 -16.44
N CYS A 83 -2.04 -10.50 -16.09
CA CYS A 83 -2.75 -11.03 -14.94
C CYS A 83 -2.24 -10.40 -13.63
N THR A 84 -0.92 -10.20 -13.49
CA THR A 84 -0.33 -9.46 -12.36
C THR A 84 -0.87 -8.04 -12.25
N LYS A 85 -0.87 -7.27 -13.34
CA LYS A 85 -1.35 -5.88 -13.32
C LYS A 85 -2.81 -5.80 -12.86
N SER A 86 -3.66 -6.71 -13.36
CA SER A 86 -5.06 -6.76 -12.94
C SER A 86 -5.22 -7.17 -11.47
N LEU A 87 -4.40 -8.09 -10.97
CA LEU A 87 -4.44 -8.48 -9.56
C LEU A 87 -3.96 -7.35 -8.65
N VAL A 88 -2.83 -6.73 -8.98
CA VAL A 88 -2.27 -5.61 -8.21
C VAL A 88 -3.29 -4.48 -8.09
N GLN A 89 -4.01 -4.16 -9.16
CA GLN A 89 -5.07 -3.15 -9.11
C GLN A 89 -6.14 -3.50 -8.07
N LYS A 90 -6.65 -4.74 -8.07
CA LYS A 90 -7.65 -5.20 -7.07
C LYS A 90 -7.10 -5.21 -5.65
N VAL A 91 -5.84 -5.58 -5.48
CA VAL A 91 -5.18 -5.57 -4.16
C VAL A 91 -5.02 -4.13 -3.66
N LEU A 92 -4.68 -3.18 -4.54
CA LEU A 92 -4.58 -1.76 -4.17
C LEU A 92 -5.94 -1.17 -3.82
N GLU A 93 -7.00 -1.52 -4.55
CA GLU A 93 -8.39 -1.14 -4.21
C GLU A 93 -8.78 -1.64 -2.80
N PHE A 94 -8.44 -2.90 -2.47
CA PHE A 94 -8.64 -3.41 -1.12
C PHE A 94 -7.83 -2.66 -0.06
N VAL A 95 -6.57 -2.33 -0.36
CA VAL A 95 -5.69 -1.56 0.52
C VAL A 95 -6.25 -0.16 0.75
N ASP A 96 -6.88 0.45 -0.25
CA ASP A 96 -7.51 1.76 -0.08
C ASP A 96 -8.62 1.73 0.96
N GLU A 97 -9.47 0.71 0.91
CA GLU A 97 -10.58 0.55 1.86
C GLU A 97 -10.11 0.22 3.29
N HIS A 98 -8.99 -0.50 3.42
CA HIS A 98 -8.46 -1.00 4.70
C HIS A 98 -7.14 -0.31 5.10
N GLY A 99 -6.92 0.93 4.65
CA GLY A 99 -5.62 1.60 4.72
C GLY A 99 -5.02 1.65 6.13
N ASN A 100 -5.82 2.04 7.12
CA ASN A 100 -5.37 2.09 8.52
C ASN A 100 -4.91 0.72 9.06
N GLU A 101 -5.60 -0.36 8.72
CA GLU A 101 -5.23 -1.71 9.18
C GLU A 101 -3.93 -2.17 8.52
N VAL A 102 -3.85 -2.04 7.19
CA VAL A 102 -2.70 -2.49 6.40
C VAL A 102 -1.42 -1.72 6.75
N LEU A 103 -1.50 -0.40 6.91
CA LEU A 103 -0.35 0.45 7.23
C LEU A 103 0.25 0.16 8.61
N ASN A 104 -0.55 -0.38 9.54
CA ASN A 104 -0.11 -0.73 10.89
C ASN A 104 0.51 -2.15 10.98
N LEU A 105 0.47 -2.93 9.90
CA LEU A 105 1.05 -4.27 9.89
C LEU A 105 2.57 -4.24 9.93
N GLY A 106 3.16 -5.15 10.71
CA GLY A 106 4.60 -5.37 10.69
C GLY A 106 5.10 -5.79 9.29
N SER A 107 4.30 -6.54 8.54
CA SER A 107 4.60 -6.96 7.16
C SER A 107 4.67 -5.80 6.17
N PHE A 108 4.06 -4.65 6.47
CA PHE A 108 4.18 -3.45 5.63
C PHE A 108 5.64 -2.97 5.53
N THR A 109 6.42 -3.12 6.61
CA THR A 109 7.85 -2.77 6.64
C THR A 109 8.72 -3.64 5.71
N LEU A 110 8.18 -4.73 5.19
CA LEU A 110 8.86 -5.65 4.27
C LEU A 110 8.63 -5.30 2.79
N LEU A 111 7.75 -4.34 2.50
CA LEU A 111 7.46 -3.92 1.13
C LEU A 111 8.66 -3.17 0.51
N PRO A 112 8.89 -3.32 -0.81
CA PRO A 112 9.85 -2.48 -1.51
C PRO A 112 9.49 -0.99 -1.42
N GLN A 113 10.50 -0.11 -1.43
CA GLN A 113 10.31 1.35 -1.30
C GLN A 113 9.31 1.91 -2.32
N HIS A 114 9.41 1.47 -3.58
CA HIS A 114 8.54 1.95 -4.64
C HIS A 114 7.07 1.53 -4.44
N VAL A 115 6.82 0.39 -3.78
CA VAL A 115 5.46 -0.08 -3.43
C VAL A 115 4.90 0.74 -2.28
N VAL A 116 5.70 1.02 -1.24
CA VAL A 116 5.27 1.91 -0.15
C VAL A 116 4.92 3.28 -0.68
N ARG A 117 5.76 3.83 -1.56
CA ARG A 117 5.49 5.09 -2.25
C ARG A 117 4.20 5.03 -3.06
N LEU A 118 3.99 3.95 -3.82
CA LEU A 118 2.78 3.74 -4.60
C LEU A 118 1.53 3.75 -3.72
N ILE A 119 1.55 3.09 -2.57
CA ILE A 119 0.41 3.02 -1.64
C ILE A 119 0.15 4.40 -1.02
N LEU A 120 1.18 5.05 -0.46
CA LEU A 120 1.01 6.33 0.22
C LEU A 120 0.56 7.46 -0.72
N ALA A 121 0.90 7.38 -2.00
CA ALA A 121 0.54 8.35 -3.03
C ALA A 121 -0.91 8.22 -3.53
N ARG A 122 -1.68 7.22 -3.09
CA ARG A 122 -3.07 7.01 -3.55
C ARG A 122 -4.00 8.00 -2.86
N ASP A 123 -4.83 8.67 -3.66
CA ASP A 123 -5.81 9.64 -3.18
C ASP A 123 -7.00 8.93 -2.49
N GLU A 124 -7.34 7.72 -2.94
CA GLU A 124 -8.46 6.93 -2.43
C GLU A 124 -8.16 6.24 -1.08
N LEU A 125 -6.90 6.23 -0.65
CA LEU A 125 -6.45 5.52 0.55
C LEU A 125 -7.11 6.06 1.83
N GLN A 126 -7.97 5.24 2.43
CA GLN A 126 -8.65 5.50 3.70
C GLN A 126 -7.70 5.21 4.88
N ALA A 127 -6.85 6.19 5.19
CA ALA A 127 -5.96 6.15 6.34
C ALA A 127 -5.77 7.54 6.94
N ASP A 128 -5.60 7.58 8.26
CA ASP A 128 -5.24 8.82 8.93
C ASP A 128 -3.84 9.27 8.50
N GLU A 129 -3.66 10.57 8.30
CA GLU A 129 -2.36 11.13 7.88
C GLU A 129 -1.27 10.86 8.93
N PHE A 130 -1.65 10.70 10.20
CA PHE A 130 -0.74 10.26 11.25
C PHE A 130 -0.32 8.80 11.08
N THR A 131 -1.25 7.90 10.74
CA THR A 131 -0.94 6.49 10.42
C THR A 131 -0.01 6.40 9.22
N LYS A 132 -0.23 7.19 8.16
CA LYS A 132 0.69 7.29 7.01
C LYS A 132 2.11 7.68 7.43
N PHE A 133 2.23 8.69 8.30
CA PHE A 133 3.52 9.10 8.86
C PHE A 133 4.18 7.99 9.70
N GLN A 134 3.41 7.33 10.58
CA GLN A 134 3.92 6.23 11.40
C GLN A 134 4.38 5.05 10.54
N ALA A 135 3.62 4.67 9.52
CA ALA A 135 4.01 3.61 8.58
C ALA A 135 5.30 3.94 7.83
N ALA A 136 5.42 5.18 7.32
CA ALA A 136 6.66 5.65 6.70
C ALA A 136 7.85 5.63 7.69
N LEU A 137 7.62 6.04 8.94
CA LEU A 137 8.62 6.01 10.01
C LEU A 137 9.10 4.59 10.32
N MET A 138 8.18 3.65 10.49
CA MET A 138 8.48 2.26 10.81
C MET A 138 9.18 1.56 9.64
N TRP A 139 8.72 1.80 8.41
CA TRP A 139 9.40 1.32 7.22
C TRP A 139 10.81 1.90 7.10
N GLY A 140 10.97 3.22 7.31
CA GLY A 140 12.26 3.90 7.24
C GLY A 140 13.27 3.38 8.26
N LYS A 141 12.83 3.13 9.51
CA LYS A 141 13.67 2.50 10.54
C LYS A 141 14.16 1.11 10.09
N LYS A 142 13.24 0.27 9.62
CA LYS A 142 13.56 -1.08 9.13
C LYS A 142 14.51 -1.05 7.94
N TYR A 143 14.35 -0.07 7.04
CA TYR A 143 15.23 0.12 5.90
C TYR A 143 16.65 0.53 6.33
N CYS A 144 16.78 1.45 7.28
CA CYS A 144 18.07 1.88 7.84
C CYS A 144 18.80 0.73 8.57
N ASP A 145 18.07 -0.15 9.28
CA ASP A 145 18.66 -1.32 9.92
C ASP A 145 19.38 -2.24 8.90
N ASN A 146 18.83 -2.34 7.69
CA ASN A 146 19.41 -3.12 6.59
C ASN A 146 20.45 -2.32 5.76
N ASN A 147 20.45 -0.99 5.86
CA ASN A 147 21.27 -0.08 5.07
C ASN A 147 21.93 0.97 5.98
N PRO A 148 23.01 0.61 6.71
CA PRO A 148 23.59 1.47 7.75
C PRO A 148 24.19 2.79 7.23
N ASN A 149 24.39 2.92 5.92
CA ASN A 149 24.94 4.11 5.29
C ASN A 149 23.89 5.20 4.99
N THR A 150 22.60 4.93 5.18
CA THR A 150 21.52 5.86 4.86
C THR A 150 20.90 6.44 6.12
N THR A 151 20.68 7.76 6.15
CA THR A 151 20.06 8.40 7.32
C THR A 151 18.54 8.31 7.27
N LEU A 152 17.90 8.13 8.42
CA LEU A 152 16.43 8.07 8.51
C LEU A 152 15.77 9.32 7.93
N LYS A 153 16.40 10.50 8.07
CA LYS A 153 15.89 11.77 7.55
C LYS A 153 15.81 11.78 6.02
N GLU A 154 16.83 11.26 5.33
CA GLU A 154 16.83 11.13 3.87
C GLU A 154 15.78 10.14 3.39
N VAL A 155 15.66 8.99 4.08
CA VAL A 155 14.69 7.95 3.74
C VAL A 155 13.26 8.50 3.86
N ILE A 156 12.95 9.12 4.99
CA ILE A 156 11.63 9.70 5.27
C ILE A 156 11.30 10.85 4.33
N GLY A 157 12.31 11.62 3.91
CA GLY A 157 12.16 12.67 2.90
C GLY A 157 11.43 12.22 1.64
N ASN A 158 11.61 10.96 1.22
CA ASN A 158 10.95 10.38 0.04
C ASN A 158 9.45 10.17 0.21
N PHE A 159 8.90 10.29 1.42
CA PHE A 159 7.49 10.04 1.71
C PHE A 159 6.73 11.27 2.17
N LEU A 160 7.44 12.35 2.56
CA LEU A 160 6.82 13.54 3.16
C LEU A 160 5.81 14.23 2.22
N GLU A 161 6.02 14.16 0.91
CA GLU A 161 5.13 14.77 -0.08
C GLU A 161 3.76 14.08 -0.18
N TYR A 162 3.65 12.83 0.28
CA TYR A 162 2.40 12.06 0.26
C TYR A 162 1.61 12.15 1.57
N ILE A 163 2.10 12.93 2.54
CA ILE A 163 1.46 13.09 3.85
C ILE A 163 0.96 14.52 4.00
N GLN A 164 -0.35 14.65 4.19
CA GLN A 164 -1.01 15.93 4.39
C GLN A 164 -0.94 16.34 5.86
N PHE A 165 0.22 16.85 6.29
CA PHE A 165 0.49 17.24 7.68
C PHE A 165 -0.55 18.20 8.27
N HIS A 166 -1.19 19.04 7.47
CA HIS A 166 -2.25 19.94 7.92
C HIS A 166 -3.53 19.23 8.40
N LYS A 167 -3.74 17.95 8.07
CA LYS A 167 -4.83 17.12 8.61
C LYS A 167 -4.45 16.40 9.90
N ILE A 168 -3.17 16.35 10.28
CA ILE A 168 -2.73 15.75 11.55
C ILE A 168 -3.02 16.74 12.68
N PRO A 169 -3.68 16.34 13.78
CA PRO A 169 -3.97 17.23 14.91
C PRO A 169 -2.72 17.97 15.45
N ALA A 170 -2.85 19.28 15.72
CA ALA A 170 -1.74 20.14 16.16
C ALA A 170 -0.99 19.61 17.38
N ASN A 171 -1.72 19.02 18.34
CA ASN A 171 -1.14 18.40 19.53
C ASN A 171 -0.24 17.21 19.18
N VAL A 172 -0.65 16.37 18.22
CA VAL A 172 0.13 15.22 17.75
C VAL A 172 1.35 15.69 16.96
N LEU A 173 1.19 16.69 16.07
CA LEU A 173 2.31 17.29 15.36
C LEU A 173 3.39 17.81 16.30
N MET A 174 3.01 18.54 17.36
CA MET A 174 3.98 19.15 18.26
C MET A 174 4.59 18.17 19.28
N ARG A 175 3.85 17.14 19.70
CA ARG A 175 4.30 16.19 20.73
C ARG A 175 4.98 14.96 20.16
N GLU A 176 4.60 14.51 18.97
CA GLU A 176 5.05 13.23 18.41
C GLU A 176 5.88 13.41 17.13
N VAL A 177 5.51 14.34 16.25
CA VAL A 177 6.20 14.53 14.95
C VAL A 177 7.40 15.48 15.08
N HIS A 178 7.20 16.65 15.67
CA HIS A 178 8.21 17.71 15.80
C HIS A 178 9.47 17.26 16.56
N PRO A 179 9.39 16.58 17.72
CA PRO A 179 10.57 16.20 18.49
C PRO A 179 11.51 15.21 17.78
N LEU A 180 11.01 14.49 16.76
CA LEU A 180 11.81 13.54 15.99
C LEU A 180 12.82 14.25 15.07
N GLY A 181 12.62 15.53 14.73
CA GLY A 181 13.52 16.29 13.85
C GLY A 181 13.61 15.76 12.41
N LEU A 182 12.70 14.85 12.02
CA LEU A 182 12.68 14.21 10.69
C LEU A 182 11.98 15.07 9.65
N VAL A 183 10.91 15.76 10.06
CA VAL A 183 10.12 16.64 9.18
C VAL A 183 10.70 18.06 9.23
N PRO A 184 11.00 18.70 8.08
CA PRO A 184 11.44 20.09 8.04
C PRO A 184 10.48 21.04 8.75
N TYR A 185 11.03 21.98 9.54
CA TYR A 185 10.25 22.91 10.37
C TYR A 185 9.22 23.71 9.58
N HIS A 186 9.54 24.14 8.35
CA HIS A 186 8.63 24.90 7.51
C HIS A 186 7.35 24.12 7.14
N ILE A 187 7.43 22.78 6.98
CA ILE A 187 6.25 21.94 6.70
C ILE A 187 5.31 21.95 7.91
N ILE A 188 5.86 21.80 9.11
CA ILE A 188 5.09 21.84 10.37
C ILE A 188 4.44 23.21 10.56
N MET A 189 5.21 24.29 10.38
CA MET A 189 4.68 25.66 10.50
C MET A 189 3.57 25.94 9.50
N ASN A 190 3.73 25.51 8.24
CA ASN A 190 2.70 25.67 7.21
C ASN A 190 1.44 24.88 7.57
N ALA A 191 1.58 23.66 8.10
CA ALA A 191 0.46 22.85 8.56
C ALA A 191 -0.31 23.51 9.70
N LEU A 192 0.39 24.01 10.72
CA LEU A 192 -0.23 24.73 11.85
C LEU A 192 -0.89 26.03 11.39
N ALA A 193 -0.22 26.81 10.52
CA ALA A 193 -0.79 28.04 9.97
C ALA A 193 -2.07 27.75 9.16
N TYR A 194 -2.10 26.66 8.40
CA TYR A 194 -3.29 26.20 7.70
C TYR A 194 -4.43 25.88 8.69
N GLN A 195 -4.16 25.10 9.73
CA GLN A 195 -5.15 24.75 10.76
C GLN A 195 -5.73 25.99 11.46
N MET A 196 -4.88 26.97 11.80
CA MET A 196 -5.31 28.23 12.42
C MET A 196 -6.19 29.08 11.50
N LYS A 197 -5.85 29.17 10.21
CA LYS A 197 -6.70 29.87 9.23
C LYS A 197 -8.08 29.24 9.16
N PHE A 198 -8.16 27.92 9.04
CA PHE A 198 -9.43 27.20 8.97
C PHE A 198 -10.24 27.28 10.28
N ALA A 199 -9.58 27.29 11.43
CA ALA A 199 -10.25 27.52 12.71
C ALA A 199 -10.91 28.91 12.77
N LYS A 200 -10.22 29.94 12.25
CA LYS A 200 -10.74 31.30 12.18
C LYS A 200 -11.96 31.41 11.25
N TYR A 201 -11.89 30.84 10.05
CA TYR A 201 -13.03 30.82 9.12
C TYR A 201 -14.24 30.10 9.70
N ARG A 202 -14.05 28.94 10.35
CA ARG A 202 -15.14 28.20 11.00
C ARG A 202 -15.81 29.04 12.10
N SER A 203 -15.03 29.73 12.92
CA SER A 203 -15.60 30.61 13.95
C SER A 203 -16.34 31.80 13.37
N GLU A 204 -15.91 32.36 12.24
CA GLU A 204 -16.59 33.46 11.57
C GLU A 204 -17.90 32.99 10.90
N GLU A 205 -17.93 31.80 10.29
CA GLU A 205 -19.14 31.18 9.73
C GLU A 205 -20.17 30.81 10.81
N GLU A 206 -19.73 30.22 11.93
CA GLU A 206 -20.61 29.88 13.07
C GLU A 206 -21.27 31.13 13.65
N LEU A 207 -20.50 32.21 13.84
CA LEU A 207 -21.04 33.51 14.27
C LEU A 207 -22.07 34.03 13.25
N ASN A 208 -21.76 33.99 11.95
CA ASN A 208 -22.68 34.50 10.91
C ASN A 208 -24.01 33.73 10.86
N ILE A 209 -23.97 32.40 11.02
CA ILE A 209 -25.18 31.55 11.09
C ILE A 209 -25.99 31.86 12.36
N GLU A 210 -25.32 32.12 13.49
CA GLU A 210 -25.98 32.47 14.76
C GLU A 210 -26.67 33.84 14.68
N TRP A 211 -26.02 34.84 14.06
CA TRP A 211 -26.64 36.14 13.76
C TRP A 211 -27.86 36.02 12.82
N GLU A 212 -27.77 35.24 11.74
CA GLU A 212 -28.89 35.04 10.81
C GLU A 212 -30.11 34.40 11.49
N LYS A 213 -29.90 33.46 12.42
CA LYS A 213 -31.00 32.86 13.21
C LYS A 213 -31.67 33.87 14.14
N LEU A 214 -30.89 34.73 14.80
CA LEU A 214 -31.42 35.77 15.68
C LEU A 214 -32.20 36.85 14.91
N VAL A 215 -31.76 37.21 13.70
CA VAL A 215 -32.48 38.19 12.85
C VAL A 215 -33.81 37.64 12.33
N ILE A 216 -33.91 36.33 12.08
CA ILE A 216 -35.16 35.69 11.60
C ILE A 216 -36.20 35.54 12.73
N GLU A 217 -35.76 35.38 13.99
CA GLU A 217 -36.67 35.26 15.15
C GLU A 217 -37.28 36.61 15.59
N ASP A 218 -36.69 37.75 15.23
CA ASP A 218 -37.20 39.09 15.57
C ASP A 218 -38.23 39.65 14.56
N ASP A 219 -38.48 38.94 13.45
CA ASP A 219 -39.41 39.33 12.36
C ASP A 219 -40.75 38.53 12.33
N GLU A 220 -41.02 37.67 13.33
CA GLU A 220 -42.33 37.00 13.59
C GLU A 220 -43.07 37.57 14.81
#